data_AF-A0A522PQ88-F1
#
_entry.id   AF-A0A522PQ88-F1
#
_cell.length_a   1.000
_cell.length_b   1.000
_cell.length_c   1.000
_cell.angle_alpha   90.00
_cell.angle_beta   90.00
_cell.angle_gamma   90.00
#
_symmetry.space_group_name_H-M   'P 1'
#
loop_
_entity.id
_entity.type
_entity.pdbx_description
1 polymer ?
#
loop_
_entity_poly.entity_id
_entity_poly.type
_entity_poly.pdbx_seq_one_letter_code
_entity_poly.pdbx_strand_id
1 'polypeptide(L)'
;MTDHLVLREHLASRLATNWSAFGALRQSRLAEAARPGGGAERIAELIVGDLFTQALDWGVSDLNHQVGYADMLLTRLGIKYLIVETKRPGALAWNEAAVAAALEQATRYAVAQGVRSIAVSDGHLLYAADVVDGGRRGRTFISLAAPDPPDDLWWLSVHGIYRTVEPPPTPGSLLPRPGGPIGVSPDGAPSLLHAHYGLPAWCFAYVGDPSHPTTWHLPYRSADGAADPRRLPKAIQAILTNYRGESLSSVPEAAIPSVLERLAAGARELGHMPDQRADAAELYHLLQDALEQVGRAARSPGPAQFRKP
;
A
#
# COMPACT_ATOMS: atom_id res chain seq x y z
N MET A 1 12.40 -15.59 -4.98
CA MET A 1 12.01 -15.29 -6.37
C MET A 1 10.65 -15.84 -6.76
N THR A 2 10.05 -16.76 -6.00
CA THR A 2 8.82 -17.49 -6.38
C THR A 2 7.50 -16.76 -6.06
N ASP A 3 7.45 -15.97 -4.99
CA ASP A 3 6.17 -15.42 -4.49
C ASP A 3 5.59 -14.28 -5.36
N HIS A 4 6.42 -13.50 -6.04
CA HIS A 4 5.94 -12.37 -6.86
C HIS A 4 5.29 -12.81 -8.17
N LEU A 5 5.81 -13.88 -8.77
CA LEU A 5 5.20 -14.46 -9.98
C LEU A 5 3.84 -15.07 -9.65
N VAL A 6 3.72 -15.78 -8.53
CA VAL A 6 2.44 -16.36 -8.08
C VAL A 6 1.39 -15.28 -7.81
N LEU A 7 1.75 -14.19 -7.13
CA LEU A 7 0.80 -13.09 -6.90
C LEU A 7 0.42 -12.38 -8.20
N ARG A 8 1.38 -12.21 -9.13
CA ARG A 8 1.13 -11.63 -10.45
C ARG A 8 0.22 -12.50 -11.30
N GLU A 9 0.42 -13.82 -11.29
CA GLU A 9 -0.44 -14.81 -11.95
C GLU A 9 -1.84 -14.82 -11.34
N HIS A 10 -1.95 -14.73 -10.00
CA HIS A 10 -3.24 -14.62 -9.33
C HIS A 10 -4.02 -13.38 -9.79
N LEU A 11 -3.37 -12.22 -9.83
CA LEU A 11 -4.03 -11.01 -10.33
C LEU A 11 -4.34 -11.11 -11.83
N ALA A 12 -3.44 -11.65 -12.65
CA ALA A 12 -3.69 -11.84 -14.07
C ALA A 12 -4.92 -12.72 -14.32
N SER A 13 -5.08 -13.81 -13.55
CA SER A 13 -6.26 -14.67 -13.60
C SER A 13 -7.53 -13.93 -13.17
N ARG A 14 -7.45 -13.11 -12.12
CA ARG A 14 -8.57 -12.28 -11.67
C ARG A 14 -8.96 -11.25 -12.73
N LEU A 15 -8.00 -10.56 -13.31
CA LEU A 15 -8.20 -9.59 -14.38
C LEU A 15 -8.88 -10.28 -15.57
N ALA A 16 -8.34 -11.40 -16.05
CA ALA A 16 -8.95 -12.16 -17.15
C ALA A 16 -10.42 -12.57 -16.86
N THR A 17 -10.74 -12.89 -15.62
CA THR A 17 -12.09 -13.29 -15.21
C THR A 17 -13.06 -12.11 -15.12
N ASN A 18 -12.62 -10.96 -14.58
CA ASN A 18 -13.50 -9.85 -14.23
C ASN A 18 -13.48 -8.69 -15.24
N TRP A 19 -12.54 -8.67 -16.19
CA TRP A 19 -12.35 -7.55 -17.11
C TRP A 19 -13.57 -7.27 -17.98
N SER A 20 -14.25 -8.33 -18.46
CA SER A 20 -15.45 -8.19 -19.29
C SER A 20 -16.62 -7.57 -18.51
N ALA A 21 -16.80 -7.99 -17.25
CA ALA A 21 -17.82 -7.43 -16.36
C ALA A 21 -17.52 -5.96 -16.03
N PHE A 22 -16.26 -5.63 -15.71
CA PHE A 22 -15.82 -4.25 -15.54
C PHE A 22 -16.08 -3.42 -16.80
N GLY A 23 -15.72 -3.93 -17.99
CA GLY A 23 -15.93 -3.27 -19.27
C GLY A 23 -17.41 -2.96 -19.55
N ALA A 24 -18.31 -3.90 -19.25
CA ALA A 24 -19.75 -3.70 -19.40
C ALA A 24 -20.28 -2.62 -18.44
N LEU A 25 -19.84 -2.64 -17.17
CA LEU A 25 -20.23 -1.64 -16.18
C LEU A 25 -19.71 -0.24 -16.56
N ARG A 26 -18.45 -0.16 -17.02
CA ARG A 26 -17.85 1.08 -17.54
C ARG A 26 -18.70 1.65 -18.67
N GLN A 27 -19.09 0.84 -19.65
CA GLN A 27 -19.93 1.28 -20.77
C GLN A 27 -21.29 1.81 -20.29
N SER A 28 -21.92 1.15 -19.31
CA SER A 28 -23.17 1.61 -18.71
C SER A 28 -23.03 2.99 -18.06
N ARG A 29 -21.96 3.20 -17.29
CA ARG A 29 -21.67 4.50 -16.64
C ARG A 29 -21.38 5.61 -17.66
N LEU A 30 -20.61 5.31 -18.70
CA LEU A 30 -20.34 6.27 -19.78
C LEU A 30 -21.63 6.66 -20.52
N ALA A 31 -22.54 5.71 -20.75
CA ALA A 31 -23.85 5.99 -21.34
C ALA A 31 -24.74 6.85 -20.43
N GLU A 32 -24.61 6.72 -19.10
CA GLU A 32 -25.27 7.60 -18.13
C GLU A 32 -24.73 9.04 -18.19
N ALA A 33 -23.41 9.21 -18.30
CA ALA A 33 -22.77 10.53 -18.42
C ALA A 33 -23.25 11.33 -19.63
N ALA A 34 -23.64 10.65 -20.71
CA ALA A 34 -24.14 11.26 -21.93
C ALA A 34 -25.58 11.80 -21.81
N ARG A 35 -26.28 11.52 -20.70
CA ARG A 35 -27.66 12.01 -20.47
C ARG A 35 -27.67 13.44 -19.92
N PRO A 36 -28.65 14.28 -20.29
CA PRO A 36 -28.79 15.63 -19.72
C PRO A 36 -28.91 15.58 -18.19
N GLY A 37 -28.06 16.33 -17.48
CA GLY A 37 -28.04 16.37 -16.01
C GLY A 37 -27.14 15.32 -15.33
N GLY A 38 -26.49 14.43 -16.09
CA GLY A 38 -25.50 13.49 -15.56
C GLY A 38 -24.25 14.23 -15.07
N GLY A 39 -23.90 14.07 -13.79
CA GLY A 39 -22.68 14.63 -13.21
C GLY A 39 -21.44 13.97 -13.80
N ALA A 40 -20.95 14.47 -14.94
CA ALA A 40 -19.91 13.81 -15.74
C ALA A 40 -18.61 13.52 -14.96
N GLU A 41 -18.22 14.39 -14.01
CA GLU A 41 -17.02 14.18 -13.18
C GLU A 41 -17.18 12.98 -12.24
N ARG A 42 -18.36 12.83 -11.62
CA ARG A 42 -18.65 11.71 -10.71
C ARG A 42 -18.64 10.36 -11.43
N ILE A 43 -18.91 10.33 -12.72
CA ILE A 43 -18.88 9.09 -13.52
C ILE A 43 -17.46 8.53 -13.62
N ALA A 44 -16.44 9.37 -13.83
CA ALA A 44 -15.06 8.91 -13.88
C ALA A 44 -14.61 8.34 -12.51
N GLU A 45 -14.95 9.02 -11.41
CA GLU A 45 -14.71 8.50 -10.05
C GLU A 45 -15.31 7.11 -9.84
N LEU A 46 -16.55 6.91 -10.30
CA LEU A 46 -17.26 5.64 -10.17
C LEU A 46 -16.63 4.53 -11.02
N ILE A 47 -16.24 4.83 -12.26
CA ILE A 47 -15.52 3.89 -13.14
C ILE A 47 -14.22 3.45 -12.48
N VAL A 48 -13.44 4.39 -11.95
CA VAL A 48 -12.17 4.09 -11.29
C VAL A 48 -12.39 3.30 -10.00
N GLY A 49 -13.44 3.61 -9.24
CA GLY A 49 -13.81 2.83 -8.05
C GLY A 49 -14.15 1.37 -8.37
N ASP A 50 -14.90 1.14 -9.45
CA ASP A 50 -15.19 -0.23 -9.92
C ASP A 50 -13.94 -0.96 -10.39
N LEU A 51 -13.02 -0.28 -11.07
CA LEU A 51 -11.73 -0.85 -11.47
C LEU A 51 -10.99 -1.39 -10.25
N PHE A 52 -10.84 -0.56 -9.20
CA PHE A 52 -10.09 -0.96 -8.02
C PHE A 52 -10.74 -2.12 -7.26
N THR A 53 -12.06 -2.08 -7.11
CA THR A 53 -12.81 -3.06 -6.30
C THR A 53 -13.10 -4.37 -7.02
N GLN A 54 -13.40 -4.34 -8.32
CA GLN A 54 -13.73 -5.55 -9.08
C GLN A 54 -12.48 -6.21 -9.65
N ALA A 55 -11.58 -5.41 -10.22
CA ALA A 55 -10.46 -5.91 -11.02
C ALA A 55 -9.14 -5.98 -10.23
N LEU A 56 -8.88 -5.04 -9.32
CA LEU A 56 -7.56 -4.86 -8.68
C LEU A 56 -7.46 -5.30 -7.21
N ASP A 57 -8.50 -5.99 -6.72
CA ASP A 57 -8.56 -6.64 -5.41
C ASP A 57 -8.48 -5.70 -4.19
N TRP A 58 -8.87 -4.44 -4.37
CA TRP A 58 -9.09 -3.51 -3.27
C TRP A 58 -10.47 -3.73 -2.64
N GLY A 59 -10.56 -3.62 -1.31
CA GLY A 59 -11.85 -3.61 -0.63
C GLY A 59 -12.55 -2.27 -0.80
N VAL A 60 -13.89 -2.24 -0.73
CA VAL A 60 -14.64 -0.97 -0.73
C VAL A 60 -14.23 -0.06 0.43
N SER A 61 -13.89 -0.66 1.59
CA SER A 61 -13.36 0.04 2.76
C SER A 61 -12.00 0.69 2.53
N ASP A 62 -11.26 0.26 1.51
CA ASP A 62 -9.95 0.81 1.20
C ASP A 62 -10.06 2.11 0.36
N LEU A 63 -11.25 2.42 -0.19
CA LEU A 63 -11.51 3.58 -1.04
C LEU A 63 -12.09 4.73 -0.21
N ASN A 64 -11.31 5.80 -0.05
CA ASN A 64 -11.76 6.99 0.66
C ASN A 64 -11.98 8.14 -0.33
N HIS A 65 -13.21 8.65 -0.40
CA HIS A 65 -13.55 9.76 -1.30
C HIS A 65 -13.37 11.11 -0.63
N GLN A 66 -12.90 12.11 -1.39
CA GLN A 66 -12.84 13.51 -0.97
C GLN A 66 -11.96 13.75 0.28
N VAL A 67 -10.90 12.96 0.47
CA VAL A 67 -9.95 13.10 1.58
C VAL A 67 -8.79 14.00 1.18
N GLY A 68 -8.59 15.09 1.93
CA GLY A 68 -7.49 16.03 1.69
C GLY A 68 -7.53 16.65 0.29
N TYR A 69 -8.75 16.93 -0.20
CA TYR A 69 -9.07 17.48 -1.52
C TYR A 69 -8.80 16.57 -2.73
N ALA A 70 -8.30 15.36 -2.51
CA ALA A 70 -8.20 14.34 -3.56
C ALA A 70 -9.57 13.69 -3.81
N ASP A 71 -9.89 13.39 -5.07
CA ASP A 71 -11.17 12.75 -5.42
C ASP A 71 -11.28 11.35 -4.80
N MET A 72 -10.18 10.60 -4.80
CA MET A 72 -10.08 9.29 -4.17
C MET A 72 -8.69 9.04 -3.59
N LEU A 73 -8.64 8.43 -2.42
CA LEU A 73 -7.45 7.98 -1.72
C LEU A 73 -7.60 6.51 -1.37
N LEU A 74 -6.68 5.68 -1.86
CA LEU A 74 -6.59 4.26 -1.47
C LEU A 74 -5.76 4.13 -0.20
N THR A 75 -6.36 3.51 0.81
CA THR A 75 -5.72 3.18 2.07
C THR A 75 -5.89 1.72 2.39
N ARG A 76 -4.91 1.11 3.04
CA ARG A 76 -5.06 -0.22 3.62
C ARG A 76 -4.35 -0.25 4.96
N LEU A 77 -5.03 -0.75 5.99
CA LEU A 77 -4.53 -0.75 7.37
C LEU A 77 -4.09 0.67 7.82
N GLY A 78 -4.84 1.71 7.44
CA GLY A 78 -4.53 3.11 7.76
C GLY A 78 -3.33 3.71 7.03
N ILE A 79 -2.64 2.93 6.19
CA ILE A 79 -1.51 3.40 5.37
C ILE A 79 -2.05 3.89 4.03
N LYS A 80 -1.57 5.06 3.59
CA LYS A 80 -1.99 5.69 2.33
C LYS A 80 -1.10 5.23 1.19
N TYR A 81 -1.70 4.64 0.15
CA TYR A 81 -0.96 4.03 -0.96
C TYR A 81 -1.07 4.81 -2.27
N LEU A 82 -2.25 5.30 -2.64
CA LEU A 82 -2.47 5.93 -3.93
C LEU A 82 -3.48 7.07 -3.83
N ILE A 83 -3.12 8.25 -4.37
CA ILE A 83 -4.07 9.32 -4.63
C ILE A 83 -4.52 9.25 -6.09
N VAL A 84 -5.82 9.37 -6.32
CA VAL A 84 -6.41 9.40 -7.64
C VAL A 84 -7.13 10.73 -7.83
N GLU A 85 -6.79 11.43 -8.91
CA GLU A 85 -7.52 12.59 -9.41
C GLU A 85 -8.30 12.18 -10.67
N THR A 86 -9.56 12.56 -10.73
CA THR A 86 -10.42 12.21 -11.86
C THR A 86 -10.88 13.43 -12.64
N LYS A 87 -11.07 13.27 -13.94
CA LYS A 87 -11.60 14.30 -14.83
C LYS A 87 -12.81 13.79 -15.58
N ARG A 88 -13.55 14.70 -16.21
CA ARG A 88 -14.72 14.35 -17.04
C ARG A 88 -14.34 13.32 -18.11
N PRO A 89 -15.21 12.35 -18.41
CA PRO A 89 -14.99 11.40 -19.48
C PRO A 89 -14.52 12.03 -20.79
N GLY A 90 -13.37 11.53 -21.28
CA GLY A 90 -12.72 11.96 -22.51
C GLY A 90 -11.89 13.24 -22.40
N ALA A 91 -11.81 13.88 -21.23
CA ALA A 91 -11.09 15.14 -21.05
C ALA A 91 -9.56 14.99 -21.08
N LEU A 92 -9.04 13.79 -20.84
CA LEU A 92 -7.60 13.52 -20.85
C LEU A 92 -7.14 12.84 -22.14
N ALA A 93 -8.02 12.06 -22.78
CA ALA A 93 -7.71 11.38 -24.03
C ALA A 93 -7.20 12.37 -25.09
N TRP A 94 -5.99 12.11 -25.62
CA TRP A 94 -5.33 12.91 -26.66
C TRP A 94 -4.93 14.34 -26.24
N ASN A 95 -4.89 14.63 -24.94
CA ASN A 95 -4.51 15.95 -24.42
C ASN A 95 -3.39 15.85 -23.36
N GLU A 96 -2.14 15.91 -23.83
CA GLU A 96 -0.95 15.84 -22.96
C GLU A 96 -0.91 16.95 -21.91
N ALA A 97 -1.33 18.17 -22.26
CA ALA A 97 -1.37 19.30 -21.33
C ALA A 97 -2.39 19.07 -20.20
N ALA A 98 -3.57 18.52 -20.52
CA ALA A 98 -4.58 18.18 -19.51
C ALA A 98 -4.10 17.05 -18.58
N VAL A 99 -3.42 16.04 -19.14
CA VAL A 99 -2.78 14.96 -18.36
C VAL A 99 -1.72 15.53 -17.42
N ALA A 100 -0.83 16.39 -17.92
CA ALA A 100 0.22 17.02 -17.12
C ALA A 100 -0.35 17.86 -15.97
N ALA A 101 -1.39 18.66 -16.22
CA ALA A 101 -2.07 19.47 -15.22
C ALA A 101 -2.77 18.63 -14.15
N ALA A 102 -3.46 17.55 -14.55
CA ALA A 102 -4.08 16.62 -13.62
C ALA A 102 -3.04 15.93 -12.73
N LEU A 103 -1.90 15.51 -13.31
CA LEU A 103 -0.81 14.90 -12.56
C LEU A 103 -0.18 15.88 -11.58
N GLU A 104 0.00 17.14 -11.96
CA GLU A 104 0.51 18.17 -11.06
C GLU A 104 -0.42 18.38 -9.86
N GLN A 105 -1.73 18.44 -10.11
CA GLN A 105 -2.73 18.50 -9.05
C GLN A 105 -2.64 17.30 -8.10
N ALA A 106 -2.60 16.08 -8.64
CA ALA A 106 -2.45 14.87 -7.84
C ALA A 106 -1.12 14.85 -7.05
N THR A 107 -0.01 15.30 -7.65
CA THR A 107 1.29 15.42 -6.97
C THR A 107 1.22 16.37 -5.77
N ARG A 108 0.55 17.52 -5.89
CA ARG A 108 0.39 18.46 -4.76
C ARG A 108 -0.32 17.79 -3.58
N TYR A 109 -1.38 17.04 -3.84
CA TYR A 109 -2.08 16.30 -2.80
C TYR A 109 -1.23 15.17 -2.21
N ALA A 110 -0.48 14.45 -3.05
CA ALA A 110 0.41 13.37 -2.61
C ALA A 110 1.51 13.86 -1.68
N VAL A 111 2.20 14.95 -2.05
CA VAL A 111 3.23 15.58 -1.20
C VAL A 111 2.63 16.05 0.12
N ALA A 112 1.49 16.75 0.08
CA ALA A 112 0.81 17.23 1.29
C ALA A 112 0.42 16.08 2.23
N GLN A 113 0.05 14.92 1.68
CA GLN A 113 -0.42 13.78 2.44
C GLN A 113 0.64 12.69 2.71
N GLY A 114 1.87 12.86 2.20
CA GLY A 114 2.95 11.87 2.34
C GLY A 114 2.74 10.60 1.52
N VAL A 115 1.96 10.66 0.44
CA VAL A 115 1.67 9.53 -0.46
C VAL A 115 2.70 9.50 -1.58
N ARG A 116 3.21 8.31 -1.92
CA ARG A 116 4.28 8.15 -2.93
C ARG A 116 3.77 7.90 -4.34
N SER A 117 2.54 7.46 -4.50
CA SER A 117 1.99 7.13 -5.81
C SER A 117 0.72 7.93 -6.09
N ILE A 118 0.57 8.33 -7.35
CA ILE A 118 -0.57 9.09 -7.87
C ILE A 118 -1.13 8.42 -9.12
N ALA A 119 -2.40 8.66 -9.39
CA ALA A 119 -3.06 8.31 -10.64
C ALA A 119 -3.98 9.44 -11.11
N VAL A 120 -4.14 9.54 -12.42
CA VAL A 120 -5.15 10.39 -13.08
C VAL A 120 -5.98 9.55 -14.02
N SER A 121 -7.28 9.82 -14.07
CA SER A 121 -8.16 9.12 -15.00
C SER A 121 -9.35 9.97 -15.44
N ASP A 122 -9.83 9.73 -16.65
CA ASP A 122 -11.12 10.22 -17.13
C ASP A 122 -12.10 9.06 -17.39
N GLY A 123 -11.84 7.85 -16.90
CA GLY A 123 -12.67 6.67 -17.20
C GLY A 123 -12.49 6.09 -18.61
N HIS A 124 -11.71 6.74 -19.50
CA HIS A 124 -11.19 6.14 -20.73
C HIS A 124 -9.70 5.82 -20.59
N LEU A 125 -8.94 6.76 -20.04
CA LEU A 125 -7.52 6.68 -19.80
C LEU A 125 -7.23 6.55 -18.31
N LEU A 126 -6.19 5.80 -17.96
CA LEU A 126 -5.61 5.76 -16.63
C LEU A 126 -4.09 5.94 -16.75
N TYR A 127 -3.55 6.94 -16.09
CA TYR A 127 -2.10 7.12 -15.93
C TYR A 127 -1.75 7.17 -14.46
N ALA A 128 -0.91 6.25 -13.99
CA ALA A 128 -0.31 6.31 -12.67
C ALA A 128 1.22 6.50 -12.69
N ALA A 129 1.74 7.12 -11.64
CA ALA A 129 3.15 7.42 -11.45
C ALA A 129 3.54 7.44 -9.98
N ASP A 130 4.81 7.18 -9.69
CA ASP A 130 5.44 7.51 -8.41
C ASP A 130 5.90 8.97 -8.38
N VAL A 131 5.82 9.58 -7.21
CA VAL A 131 6.40 10.87 -6.87
C VAL A 131 7.79 10.61 -6.29
N VAL A 132 8.83 11.05 -7.00
CA VAL A 132 10.24 10.74 -6.66
C VAL A 132 11.08 12.00 -6.86
N ASP A 133 11.82 12.44 -5.85
CA ASP A 133 12.78 13.55 -5.90
C ASP A 133 12.23 14.86 -6.52
N GLY A 134 10.96 15.17 -6.28
CA GLY A 134 10.28 16.34 -6.85
C GLY A 134 9.82 16.18 -8.31
N GLY A 135 10.12 15.03 -8.92
CA GLY A 135 9.64 14.60 -10.24
C GLY A 135 8.60 13.47 -10.17
N ARG A 136 8.35 12.84 -11.32
CA ARG A 136 7.41 11.72 -11.46
C ARG A 136 8.04 10.58 -12.25
N ARG A 137 7.80 9.34 -11.84
CA ARG A 137 8.17 8.12 -12.57
C ARG A 137 6.90 7.37 -12.96
N GLY A 138 6.62 7.25 -14.25
CA GLY A 138 5.43 6.55 -14.73
C GLY A 138 5.41 5.08 -14.31
N ARG A 139 4.25 4.59 -13.86
CA ARG A 139 3.96 3.19 -13.55
C ARG A 139 3.20 2.50 -14.66
N THR A 140 2.15 3.15 -15.16
CA THR A 140 1.26 2.59 -16.19
C THR A 140 0.54 3.71 -16.92
N PHE A 141 0.38 3.59 -18.22
CA PHE A 141 -0.41 4.49 -19.05
C PHE A 141 -1.26 3.65 -20.01
N ILE A 142 -2.56 3.53 -19.71
CA ILE A 142 -3.41 2.53 -20.37
C ILE A 142 -4.76 3.09 -20.78
N SER A 143 -5.35 2.44 -21.77
CA SER A 143 -6.77 2.59 -22.13
C SER A 143 -7.61 1.58 -21.35
N LEU A 144 -8.60 2.08 -20.61
CA LEU A 144 -9.62 1.26 -19.94
C LEU A 144 -10.65 0.68 -20.92
N ALA A 145 -10.56 1.03 -22.21
CA ALA A 145 -11.38 0.48 -23.28
C ALA A 145 -10.73 -0.72 -23.99
N ALA A 146 -9.52 -1.13 -23.58
CA ALA A 146 -8.85 -2.28 -24.16
C ALA A 146 -9.74 -3.55 -24.05
N PRO A 147 -9.82 -4.38 -25.10
CA PRO A 147 -10.64 -5.61 -25.07
C PRO A 147 -10.10 -6.62 -24.05
N ASP A 148 -8.78 -6.66 -23.88
CA ASP A 148 -8.08 -7.50 -22.91
C ASP A 148 -7.52 -6.63 -21.77
N PRO A 149 -7.42 -7.16 -20.53
CA PRO A 149 -6.87 -6.42 -19.41
C PRO A 149 -5.38 -6.11 -19.63
N PRO A 150 -4.95 -4.83 -19.52
CA PRO A 150 -3.53 -4.49 -19.60
C PRO A 150 -2.73 -5.07 -18.43
N ASP A 151 -1.64 -5.77 -18.71
CA ASP A 151 -0.76 -6.38 -17.69
C ASP A 151 -0.23 -5.36 -16.66
N ASP A 152 0.00 -4.13 -17.10
CA ASP A 152 0.54 -3.04 -16.27
C ASP A 152 -0.39 -2.62 -15.13
N LEU A 153 -1.68 -3.02 -15.17
CA LEU A 153 -2.61 -2.85 -14.05
C LEU A 153 -2.13 -3.54 -12.77
N TRP A 154 -1.26 -4.54 -12.90
CA TRP A 154 -0.57 -5.15 -11.77
C TRP A 154 0.02 -4.14 -10.80
N TRP A 155 0.63 -3.07 -11.31
CA TRP A 155 1.31 -2.04 -10.50
C TRP A 155 0.36 -1.20 -9.64
N LEU A 156 -0.95 -1.31 -9.84
CA LEU A 156 -1.99 -0.62 -9.10
C LEU A 156 -2.82 -1.54 -8.20
N SER A 157 -2.54 -2.85 -8.24
CA SER A 157 -3.18 -3.81 -7.33
C SER A 157 -2.67 -3.67 -5.90
N VAL A 158 -3.41 -4.26 -4.97
CA VAL A 158 -2.99 -4.43 -3.58
C VAL A 158 -1.66 -5.15 -3.40
N HIS A 159 -1.12 -5.80 -4.44
CA HIS A 159 0.17 -6.51 -4.41
C HIS A 159 1.29 -5.81 -5.19
N GLY A 160 0.95 -4.85 -6.04
CA GLY A 160 1.90 -4.11 -6.89
C GLY A 160 2.18 -2.70 -6.41
N ILE A 161 1.21 -2.03 -5.76
CA ILE A 161 1.26 -0.59 -5.50
C ILE A 161 2.45 -0.14 -4.63
N TYR A 162 2.88 -0.96 -3.69
CA TYR A 162 4.00 -0.65 -2.78
C TYR A 162 5.38 -0.96 -3.35
N ARG A 163 5.46 -1.56 -4.55
CA ARG A 163 6.72 -1.95 -5.19
C ARG A 163 7.27 -0.79 -6.00
N THR A 164 8.58 -0.58 -5.99
CA THR A 164 9.22 0.28 -6.99
C THR A 164 9.20 -0.36 -8.37
N VAL A 165 8.93 0.44 -9.39
CA VAL A 165 9.16 0.05 -10.79
C VAL A 165 10.68 0.08 -11.03
N GLU A 166 11.30 -1.09 -11.14
CA GLU A 166 12.76 -1.23 -11.32
C GLU A 166 13.19 -0.72 -12.71
N PRO A 167 14.24 0.13 -12.82
CA PRO A 167 15.07 0.18 -14.03
C PRO A 167 15.91 -1.12 -14.14
N PRO A 168 16.41 -1.50 -15.34
CA PRO A 168 17.17 -2.75 -15.50
C PRO A 168 18.36 -2.80 -14.53
N PRO A 169 18.67 -3.98 -13.95
CA PRO A 169 19.63 -4.08 -12.88
C PRO A 169 21.05 -3.79 -13.37
N THR A 170 21.78 -2.98 -12.61
CA THR A 170 23.24 -2.96 -12.61
C THR A 170 23.72 -3.95 -11.54
N PRO A 171 24.73 -4.81 -11.80
CA PRO A 171 25.03 -5.92 -10.91
C PRO A 171 25.84 -5.51 -9.67
N GLY A 172 25.48 -6.06 -8.51
CA GLY A 172 26.45 -6.33 -7.44
C GLY A 172 25.93 -6.24 -6.00
N SER A 173 25.74 -7.39 -5.35
CA SER A 173 26.59 -7.86 -4.22
C SER A 173 25.84 -8.55 -3.06
N LEU A 174 25.96 -9.88 -3.04
CA LEU A 174 26.42 -10.79 -1.95
C LEU A 174 25.82 -10.73 -0.52
N LEU A 175 25.28 -11.89 -0.08
CA LEU A 175 25.18 -12.39 1.31
C LEU A 175 26.52 -13.05 1.77
N PRO A 176 26.73 -13.70 2.97
CA PRO A 176 26.01 -13.80 4.28
C PRO A 176 26.94 -13.78 5.55
N ARG A 177 26.41 -13.96 6.79
CA ARG A 177 27.06 -14.79 7.86
C ARG A 177 26.13 -15.22 9.04
N PRO A 178 26.35 -16.39 9.70
CA PRO A 178 25.59 -16.89 10.86
C PRO A 178 26.33 -16.73 12.21
N GLY A 179 25.60 -16.53 13.31
CA GLY A 179 26.13 -16.52 14.68
C GLY A 179 25.65 -17.72 15.51
N GLY A 180 26.55 -18.27 16.34
CA GLY A 180 26.40 -19.50 17.14
C GLY A 180 25.68 -19.34 18.50
N PRO A 181 25.69 -20.37 19.37
CA PRO A 181 24.73 -20.55 20.46
C PRO A 181 25.30 -20.17 21.84
N ILE A 182 24.48 -19.64 22.78
CA ILE A 182 24.80 -19.63 24.23
C ILE A 182 23.54 -19.65 25.12
N GLY A 183 23.52 -20.57 26.11
CA GLY A 183 23.28 -20.32 27.54
C GLY A 183 21.87 -20.09 28.11
N VAL A 184 21.66 -20.56 29.35
CA VAL A 184 20.39 -20.87 30.04
C VAL A 184 19.95 -19.80 31.08
N SER A 185 18.64 -19.81 31.38
CA SER A 185 17.75 -19.05 32.30
C SER A 185 18.24 -18.59 33.69
N PRO A 186 17.47 -17.73 34.40
CA PRO A 186 16.44 -18.26 35.34
C PRO A 186 15.11 -17.46 35.46
N ASP A 187 14.06 -18.26 35.70
CA ASP A 187 12.83 -18.08 36.49
C ASP A 187 11.93 -16.82 36.38
N GLY A 188 10.64 -17.05 36.14
CA GLY A 188 9.59 -16.02 36.18
C GLY A 188 8.26 -16.46 35.56
N ALA A 189 7.53 -17.35 36.24
CA ALA A 189 6.19 -17.87 35.89
C ALA A 189 6.08 -18.55 34.50
N PRO A 190 5.17 -19.53 34.30
CA PRO A 190 4.95 -20.07 32.97
C PRO A 190 4.32 -18.97 32.09
N SER A 191 5.15 -18.20 31.39
CA SER A 191 4.67 -17.27 30.38
C SER A 191 3.99 -18.11 29.31
N LEU A 192 2.71 -17.82 29.07
CA LEU A 192 1.98 -18.43 27.97
C LEU A 192 2.78 -18.24 26.67
N LEU A 193 2.98 -19.32 25.92
CA LEU A 193 3.77 -19.31 24.69
C LEU A 193 2.86 -19.47 23.47
N HIS A 194 3.23 -18.81 22.38
CA HIS A 194 2.56 -19.00 21.10
C HIS A 194 2.84 -20.40 20.54
N ALA A 195 1.80 -21.17 20.21
CA ALA A 195 1.90 -22.57 19.80
C ALA A 195 2.84 -22.81 18.59
N HIS A 196 2.77 -21.97 17.56
CA HIS A 196 3.65 -22.08 16.38
C HIS A 196 5.08 -21.57 16.65
N TYR A 197 5.23 -20.38 17.25
CA TYR A 197 6.54 -19.73 17.34
C TYR A 197 7.34 -20.11 18.60
N GLY A 198 6.70 -20.66 19.63
CA GLY A 198 7.31 -20.96 20.93
C GLY A 198 7.81 -19.71 21.67
N LEU A 199 7.20 -18.55 21.42
CA LEU A 199 7.62 -17.25 21.96
C LEU A 199 6.55 -16.65 22.89
N PRO A 200 6.95 -15.87 23.91
CA PRO A 200 6.04 -15.09 24.75
C PRO A 200 5.48 -13.86 24.00
N ALA A 201 4.39 -13.29 24.53
CA ALA A 201 3.64 -12.20 23.90
C ALA A 201 4.49 -10.96 23.56
N TRP A 202 5.46 -10.60 24.43
CA TRP A 202 6.29 -9.41 24.23
C TRP A 202 7.23 -9.52 23.01
N CYS A 203 7.40 -10.72 22.44
CA CYS A 203 8.14 -10.91 21.20
C CYS A 203 7.39 -10.46 19.94
N PHE A 204 6.10 -10.13 20.06
CA PHE A 204 5.19 -9.81 18.96
C PHE A 204 4.92 -8.32 18.88
N ALA A 205 4.83 -7.78 17.66
CA ALA A 205 4.55 -6.36 17.46
C ALA A 205 3.07 -6.02 17.74
N TYR A 206 2.17 -7.00 17.58
CA TYR A 206 0.77 -6.88 17.96
C TYR A 206 0.36 -8.05 18.87
N VAL A 207 -0.30 -7.72 19.98
CA VAL A 207 -0.90 -8.66 20.94
C VAL A 207 -2.32 -8.16 21.18
N GLY A 208 -3.32 -8.89 20.68
CA GLY A 208 -4.72 -8.58 20.93
C GLY A 208 -5.11 -8.88 22.37
N ASP A 209 -5.24 -10.18 22.69
CA ASP A 209 -5.47 -10.67 24.05
C ASP A 209 -4.24 -11.44 24.55
N PRO A 210 -3.54 -10.95 25.59
CA PRO A 210 -2.37 -11.61 26.19
C PRO A 210 -2.64 -13.01 26.77
N SER A 211 -3.89 -13.44 26.92
CA SER A 211 -4.26 -14.79 27.35
C SER A 211 -4.63 -15.71 26.18
N HIS A 212 -4.70 -15.20 24.95
CA HIS A 212 -5.04 -15.96 23.75
C HIS A 212 -3.95 -15.82 22.68
N PRO A 213 -2.98 -16.75 22.61
CA PRO A 213 -1.81 -16.62 21.73
C PRO A 213 -2.11 -16.58 20.24
N THR A 214 -3.29 -17.06 19.83
CA THR A 214 -3.78 -16.95 18.45
C THR A 214 -4.02 -15.52 17.99
N THR A 215 -4.09 -14.56 18.92
CA THR A 215 -4.24 -13.13 18.65
C THR A 215 -2.91 -12.37 18.59
N TRP A 216 -1.78 -13.06 18.75
CA TRP A 216 -0.46 -12.44 18.72
C TRP A 216 0.12 -12.56 17.31
N HIS A 217 0.45 -11.43 16.72
CA HIS A 217 0.86 -11.33 15.33
C HIS A 217 2.19 -10.60 15.20
N LEU A 218 2.90 -10.87 14.10
CA LEU A 218 4.13 -10.18 13.74
C LEU A 218 5.25 -10.38 14.78
N PRO A 219 5.75 -11.63 14.96
CA PRO A 219 6.91 -11.85 15.82
C PRO A 219 8.13 -11.11 15.27
N TYR A 220 8.82 -10.38 16.12
CA TYR A 220 9.97 -9.55 15.71
C TYR A 220 11.12 -9.54 16.71
N ARG A 221 10.93 -10.04 17.94
CA ARG A 221 12.01 -10.24 18.92
C ARG A 221 12.29 -11.72 19.20
N SER A 222 13.50 -11.97 19.66
CA SER A 222 13.96 -13.23 20.23
C SER A 222 13.52 -13.36 21.70
N ALA A 223 13.56 -14.58 22.25
CA ALA A 223 13.17 -14.85 23.64
C ALA A 223 14.10 -14.22 24.69
N ASP A 224 15.23 -13.65 24.28
CA ASP A 224 16.18 -12.89 25.10
C ASP A 224 15.87 -11.39 25.19
N GLY A 225 14.87 -10.89 24.44
CA GLY A 225 14.52 -9.48 24.43
C GLY A 225 15.03 -8.73 23.19
N ALA A 226 16.01 -9.27 22.46
CA ALA A 226 16.63 -8.57 21.34
C ALA A 226 15.75 -8.61 20.09
N ALA A 227 15.83 -7.56 19.26
CA ALA A 227 15.27 -7.61 17.91
C ALA A 227 15.85 -8.79 17.12
N ASP A 228 14.97 -9.61 16.53
CA ASP A 228 15.35 -10.80 15.77
C ASP A 228 15.59 -10.40 14.30
N PRO A 229 16.85 -10.41 13.82
CA PRO A 229 17.19 -9.95 12.47
C PRO A 229 16.57 -10.83 11.36
N ARG A 230 16.08 -12.02 11.69
CA ARG A 230 15.44 -12.93 10.72
C ARG A 230 13.93 -12.73 10.65
N ARG A 231 13.30 -12.36 11.77
CA ARG A 231 11.84 -12.21 11.87
C ARG A 231 11.38 -10.78 11.65
N LEU A 232 12.14 -9.79 12.12
CA LEU A 232 11.78 -8.39 11.99
C LEU A 232 11.49 -7.96 10.53
N PRO A 233 12.34 -8.28 9.52
CA PRO A 233 12.02 -7.93 8.13
C PRO A 233 10.70 -8.55 7.66
N LYS A 234 10.40 -9.79 8.08
CA LYS A 234 9.15 -10.47 7.69
C LYS A 234 7.92 -9.84 8.35
N ALA A 235 8.05 -9.39 9.60
CA ALA A 235 6.99 -8.68 10.30
C ALA A 235 6.70 -7.31 9.64
N ILE A 236 7.74 -6.55 9.30
CA ILE A 236 7.59 -5.30 8.53
C ILE A 236 6.98 -5.58 7.15
N GLN A 237 7.46 -6.61 6.47
CA GLN A 237 6.94 -7.00 5.15
C GLN A 237 5.47 -7.40 5.20
N ALA A 238 5.07 -8.15 6.22
CA ALA A 238 3.69 -8.59 6.39
C ALA A 238 2.73 -7.41 6.57
N ILE A 239 3.13 -6.38 7.35
CA ILE A 239 2.27 -5.22 7.57
C ILE A 239 2.28 -4.22 6.41
N LEU A 240 3.42 -4.02 5.74
CA LEU A 240 3.53 -3.01 4.68
C LEU A 240 3.22 -3.52 3.28
N THR A 241 3.45 -4.81 3.01
CA THR A 241 3.62 -5.33 1.65
C THR A 241 2.98 -6.70 1.38
N ASN A 242 1.89 -7.07 2.07
CA ASN A 242 1.15 -8.33 1.85
C ASN A 242 2.08 -9.56 1.72
N TYR A 243 2.67 -10.00 2.84
CA TYR A 243 3.48 -11.21 2.86
C TYR A 243 2.58 -12.47 2.88
N ARG A 244 2.75 -13.36 1.89
CA ARG A 244 2.09 -14.68 1.76
C ARG A 244 0.56 -14.71 1.59
N GLY A 245 -0.08 -13.61 1.19
CA GLY A 245 -1.52 -13.62 0.90
C GLY A 245 -2.43 -13.79 2.14
N GLU A 246 -1.87 -13.86 3.35
CA GLU A 246 -2.65 -13.75 4.58
C GLU A 246 -2.91 -12.27 4.88
N SER A 247 -4.18 -11.89 4.81
CA SER A 247 -4.62 -10.59 5.29
C SER A 247 -4.41 -10.55 6.81
N LEU A 248 -3.66 -9.57 7.32
CA LEU A 248 -3.60 -9.25 8.75
C LEU A 248 -4.92 -8.61 9.23
N SER A 249 -6.06 -9.12 8.77
CA SER A 249 -7.41 -8.61 9.08
C SER A 249 -7.75 -8.69 10.56
N SER A 250 -7.04 -9.51 11.33
CA SER A 250 -7.14 -9.62 12.78
C SER A 250 -6.43 -8.50 13.56
N VAL A 251 -5.56 -7.72 12.91
CA VAL A 251 -4.91 -6.56 13.51
C VAL A 251 -5.80 -5.32 13.28
N PRO A 252 -6.39 -4.73 14.33
CA PRO A 252 -7.22 -3.54 14.19
C PRO A 252 -6.43 -2.38 13.62
N GLU A 253 -7.04 -1.61 12.71
CA GLU A 253 -6.42 -0.43 12.09
C GLU A 253 -5.92 0.58 13.14
N ALA A 254 -6.67 0.76 14.23
CA ALA A 254 -6.30 1.64 15.34
C ALA A 254 -4.99 1.21 16.05
N ALA A 255 -4.58 -0.06 15.94
CA ALA A 255 -3.34 -0.57 16.55
C ALA A 255 -2.12 -0.39 15.63
N ILE A 256 -2.32 -0.12 14.34
CA ILE A 256 -1.25 -0.01 13.35
C ILE A 256 -0.18 1.04 13.71
N PRO A 257 -0.54 2.25 14.18
CA PRO A 257 0.47 3.23 14.62
C PRO A 257 1.48 2.64 15.61
N SER A 258 0.99 2.01 16.69
CA SER A 258 1.84 1.42 17.72
C SER A 258 2.60 0.18 17.24
N VAL A 259 2.03 -0.58 16.31
CA VAL A 259 2.72 -1.72 15.68
C VAL A 259 3.90 -1.23 14.85
N LEU A 260 3.72 -0.20 14.01
CA LEU A 260 4.79 0.40 13.22
C LEU A 260 5.89 0.96 14.12
N GLU A 261 5.54 1.65 15.21
CA GLU A 261 6.50 2.19 16.18
C GLU A 261 7.35 1.09 16.82
N ARG A 262 6.75 -0.05 17.21
CA ARG A 262 7.50 -1.18 17.79
C ARG A 262 8.45 -1.82 16.79
N LEU A 263 8.00 -2.03 15.55
CA LEU A 263 8.85 -2.56 14.49
C LEU A 263 10.00 -1.60 14.15
N ALA A 264 9.74 -0.30 14.16
CA ALA A 264 10.75 0.73 13.95
C ALA A 264 11.77 0.78 15.09
N ALA A 265 11.34 0.62 16.34
CA ALA A 265 12.24 0.49 17.48
C ALA A 265 13.17 -0.72 17.31
N GLY A 266 12.63 -1.88 16.94
CA GLY A 266 13.43 -3.07 16.62
C GLY A 266 14.40 -2.86 15.45
N ALA A 267 13.99 -2.14 14.41
CA ALA A 267 14.87 -1.81 13.28
C ALA A 267 16.00 -0.84 13.68
N ARG A 268 15.71 0.11 14.58
CA ARG A 268 16.71 1.02 15.13
C ARG A 268 17.72 0.33 16.03
N GLU A 269 17.27 -0.64 16.83
CA GLU A 269 18.16 -1.50 17.64
C GLU A 269 19.19 -2.23 16.76
N LEU A 270 18.81 -2.62 15.54
CA LEU A 270 19.70 -3.27 14.57
C LEU A 270 20.48 -2.30 13.67
N GLY A 271 20.27 -0.99 13.80
CA GLY A 271 20.92 0.02 12.94
C GLY A 271 20.49 -0.06 11.47
N HIS A 272 19.24 -0.43 11.21
CA HIS A 272 18.73 -0.67 9.85
C HIS A 272 17.86 0.46 9.30
N MET A 273 17.53 1.47 10.10
CA MET A 273 16.72 2.60 9.64
C MET A 273 17.53 3.56 8.74
N PRO A 274 16.88 4.25 7.79
CA PRO A 274 17.58 5.15 6.85
C PRO A 274 18.32 6.33 7.51
N ASP A 275 17.86 6.80 8.67
CA ASP A 275 18.53 7.83 9.47
C ASP A 275 19.85 7.34 10.11
N GLN A 276 20.03 6.02 10.23
CA GLN A 276 21.23 5.40 10.78
C GLN A 276 22.16 4.84 9.70
N ARG A 277 21.60 4.48 8.53
CA ARG A 277 22.32 3.76 7.47
C ARG A 277 21.90 4.27 6.09
N ALA A 278 22.85 4.84 5.35
CA ALA A 278 22.59 5.45 4.03
C ALA A 278 22.18 4.42 2.95
N ASP A 279 22.61 3.17 3.07
CA ASP A 279 22.24 2.04 2.19
C ASP A 279 21.19 1.12 2.84
N ALA A 280 20.27 1.69 3.62
CA ALA A 280 19.16 0.94 4.20
C ALA A 280 18.32 0.26 3.11
N ALA A 281 17.86 -0.96 3.39
CA ALA A 281 17.03 -1.70 2.43
C ALA A 281 15.68 -0.97 2.22
N GLU A 282 15.12 -1.07 1.01
CA GLU A 282 13.86 -0.42 0.61
C GLU A 282 12.73 -0.64 1.63
N LEU A 283 12.62 -1.84 2.20
CA LEU A 283 11.64 -2.18 3.23
C LEU A 283 11.66 -1.22 4.44
N TYR A 284 12.83 -0.75 4.86
CA TYR A 284 12.97 0.18 5.99
C TYR A 284 12.63 1.63 5.58
N HIS A 285 12.82 1.99 4.31
CA HIS A 285 12.27 3.23 3.76
C HIS A 285 10.74 3.19 3.74
N LEU A 286 10.12 2.07 3.30
CA LEU A 286 8.67 1.90 3.36
C LEU A 286 8.15 2.08 4.80
N LEU A 287 8.87 1.54 5.80
CA LEU A 287 8.50 1.66 7.22
C LEU A 287 8.60 3.12 7.71
N GLN A 288 9.67 3.82 7.36
CA GLN A 288 9.82 5.23 7.70
C GLN A 288 8.68 6.07 7.12
N ASP A 289 8.37 5.89 5.84
CA ASP A 289 7.29 6.64 5.17
C ASP A 289 5.93 6.37 5.82
N ALA A 290 5.65 5.11 6.17
CA ALA A 290 4.42 4.74 6.87
C ALA A 290 4.31 5.41 8.25
N LEU A 291 5.41 5.47 9.01
CA LEU A 291 5.45 6.18 10.30
C LEU A 291 5.20 7.68 10.15
N GLU A 292 5.79 8.31 9.13
CA GLU A 292 5.58 9.72 8.86
C GLU A 292 4.12 10.02 8.50
N GLN A 293 3.48 9.18 7.68
CA GLN A 293 2.06 9.33 7.33
C GLN A 293 1.17 9.28 8.57
N VAL A 294 1.36 8.26 9.42
CA VAL A 294 0.58 8.06 10.63
C VAL A 294 0.83 9.17 11.67
N GLY A 295 2.08 9.61 11.82
CA GLY A 295 2.44 10.74 12.68
C GLY A 295 1.83 12.07 12.22
N ARG A 296 1.71 12.30 10.90
CA ARG A 296 1.01 13.46 10.33
C ARG A 296 -0.50 13.40 10.55
N ALA A 297 -1.09 12.21 10.45
CA ALA A 297 -2.52 12.01 10.70
C ALA A 297 -2.90 12.33 12.16
N ALA A 298 -2.09 11.91 13.13
CA ALA A 298 -2.30 12.24 14.54
C ALA A 298 -2.16 13.74 14.87
N ARG A 299 -1.41 14.49 14.05
CA ARG A 299 -1.16 15.93 14.24
C ARG A 299 -2.13 16.84 13.46
N SER A 300 -2.93 16.28 12.56
CA SER A 300 -3.89 17.05 11.78
C SER A 300 -5.21 17.15 12.56
N PRO A 301 -5.61 18.34 13.05
CA PRO A 301 -6.98 18.51 13.55
C PRO A 301 -7.95 18.22 12.41
N GLY A 302 -9.08 17.58 12.71
CA GLY A 302 -10.07 17.09 11.74
C GLY A 302 -10.48 18.12 10.68
N PRO A 303 -11.02 17.66 9.53
CA PRO A 303 -11.19 18.49 8.35
C PRO A 303 -12.03 19.73 8.64
N ALA A 304 -11.39 20.90 8.59
CA ALA A 304 -12.11 22.15 8.40
C ALA A 304 -12.85 22.05 7.06
N GLN A 305 -14.18 22.11 7.13
CA GLN A 305 -15.07 22.10 5.97
C GLN A 305 -14.85 23.36 5.14
N PHE A 306 -13.84 23.35 4.27
CA PHE A 306 -13.71 24.36 3.23
C PHE A 306 -14.34 23.82 1.96
N ARG A 307 -15.48 24.41 1.58
CA ARG A 307 -16.15 24.17 0.29
C ARG A 307 -15.21 24.62 -0.83
N LYS A 308 -15.06 23.77 -1.88
CA LYS A 308 -14.50 24.19 -3.17
C LYS A 308 -15.30 25.43 -3.67
N PRO A 309 -14.63 26.46 -4.21
CA PRO A 309 -15.30 27.61 -4.83
C PRO A 309 -16.13 27.20 -6.05
#